data_AF-A0A9P6FTG0-F1
#
_entry.id   AF-A0A9P6FTG0-F1
#
_cell.length_a   1.000
_cell.length_b   1.000
_cell.length_c   1.000
_cell.angle_alpha   90.00
_cell.angle_beta   90.00
_cell.angle_gamma   90.00
#
_symmetry.space_group_name_H-M   'P 1'
#
loop_
_entity.id
_entity.type
_entity.pdbx_description
1 polymer ?
#
loop_
_entity_poly.entity_id
_entity_poly.type
_entity_poly.pdbx_seq_one_letter_code
_entity_poly.pdbx_strand_id
1 'polypeptide(L)'
;MEDQYWIIKNVEWIIGQFKGWRPVILGFVHNLNYLIQRSILTLSARSPLPSGAPKNCSKTYKVPRRPFEAARLDQELKLAGEYGLRNKREIWRIGYTLSNIRRAARELLTLDDKDPRRLFEGNALIRRLVRIGVLDEDKMKLDYVLALKIEDFLERRLQTQVYKLGLAKSIHHARVLIRQRHIRVGKQVVNVPSFVVRLDSQKHIDFSLTSPYGGGRAGRVKRKRAAAAASKDAGDEEDDE
;
A
#
# COMPACT_ATOMS: atom_id res chain seq x y z
N MET A 1 -22.44 -32.27 16.22
CA MET A 1 -22.22 -33.24 17.31
C MET A 1 -22.86 -34.59 16.99
N GLU A 2 -23.30 -34.84 15.75
CA GLU A 2 -24.03 -36.06 15.36
C GLU A 2 -23.24 -36.97 14.39
N ASP A 3 -22.16 -36.49 13.76
CA ASP A 3 -21.38 -37.29 12.79
C ASP A 3 -20.34 -38.24 13.42
N GLN A 4 -20.05 -38.13 14.73
CA GLN A 4 -19.09 -39.01 15.40
C GLN A 4 -19.71 -40.34 15.90
N TYR A 5 -21.03 -40.41 16.01
CA TYR A 5 -21.72 -41.62 16.49
C TYR A 5 -21.76 -42.75 15.45
N TRP A 6 -21.55 -42.44 14.17
CA TRP A 6 -21.56 -43.45 13.09
C TRP A 6 -20.26 -44.27 13.04
N ILE A 7 -19.11 -43.66 13.35
CA ILE A 7 -17.81 -44.34 13.32
C ILE A 7 -17.68 -45.29 14.52
N ILE A 8 -18.22 -44.92 15.68
CA ILE A 8 -18.09 -45.72 16.92
C ILE A 8 -18.89 -47.03 16.83
N LYS A 9 -20.10 -47.00 16.26
CA LYS A 9 -20.93 -48.21 16.12
C LYS A 9 -20.39 -49.23 15.10
N ASN A 10 -19.59 -48.80 14.13
CA ASN A 10 -18.99 -49.70 13.14
C ASN A 10 -17.75 -50.44 13.65
N VAL A 11 -17.08 -49.93 14.68
CA VAL A 11 -15.90 -50.59 15.26
C VAL A 11 -16.28 -51.75 16.18
N GLU A 12 -17.44 -51.69 16.86
CA GLU A 12 -17.94 -52.80 17.70
C GLU A 12 -18.36 -54.03 16.89
N TRP A 13 -18.75 -53.87 15.63
CA TRP A 13 -19.10 -55.01 14.76
C TRP A 13 -17.86 -55.81 14.31
N ILE A 14 -16.71 -55.15 14.15
CA ILE A 14 -15.46 -55.80 13.69
C ILE A 14 -14.76 -56.58 14.81
N ILE A 15 -14.96 -56.20 16.07
CA ILE A 15 -14.30 -56.84 17.24
C ILE A 15 -14.99 -58.16 17.64
N GLY A 16 -16.18 -58.46 17.11
CA GLY A 16 -16.94 -59.68 17.42
C GLY A 16 -16.41 -60.99 16.82
N GLN A 17 -15.41 -60.98 15.94
CA GLN A 17 -14.95 -62.17 15.21
C GLN A 17 -13.60 -62.78 15.65
N PHE A 18 -12.90 -62.20 16.64
CA PHE A 18 -11.62 -62.74 17.11
C PHE A 18 -11.62 -63.06 18.60
N LYS A 19 -12.28 -64.16 18.97
CA LYS A 19 -12.08 -64.84 20.25
C LYS A 19 -10.67 -65.46 20.27
N GLY A 20 -9.67 -64.72 20.75
CA GLY A 20 -8.36 -65.32 21.00
C GLY A 20 -7.21 -64.38 21.40
N TRP A 21 -7.33 -63.07 21.25
CA TRP A 21 -6.17 -62.16 21.39
C TRP A 21 -6.33 -61.12 22.51
N ARG A 22 -6.79 -61.55 23.70
CA ARG A 22 -6.98 -60.66 24.87
C ARG A 22 -5.70 -60.17 25.60
N PRO A 23 -4.50 -60.81 25.54
CA PRO A 23 -3.37 -60.30 26.34
C PRO A 23 -2.48 -59.26 25.63
N VAL A 24 -2.49 -59.16 24.30
CA VAL A 24 -1.59 -58.25 23.56
C VAL A 24 -2.21 -56.85 23.39
N ILE A 25 -3.54 -56.74 23.38
CA ILE A 25 -4.23 -55.47 23.16
C ILE A 25 -4.23 -54.61 24.44
N LEU A 26 -4.21 -55.21 25.64
CA LEU A 26 -4.26 -54.45 26.90
C LEU A 26 -2.99 -53.63 27.18
N GLY A 27 -1.83 -54.05 26.68
CA GLY A 27 -0.57 -53.31 26.81
C GLY A 27 -0.47 -52.07 25.90
N PHE A 28 -1.18 -52.09 24.76
CA PHE A 28 -1.19 -50.97 23.81
C PHE A 28 -2.13 -49.84 24.26
N VAL A 29 -3.20 -50.19 25.00
CA VAL A 29 -4.19 -49.22 25.50
C VAL A 29 -3.66 -48.38 26.68
N HIS A 30 -2.74 -48.92 27.49
CA HIS A 30 -2.13 -48.15 28.58
C HIS A 30 -1.15 -47.07 28.12
N ASN A 31 -0.45 -47.28 26.99
CA ASN A 31 0.49 -46.29 26.46
C ASN A 31 -0.21 -45.17 25.68
N LEU A 32 -1.36 -45.46 25.04
CA LEU A 32 -2.19 -44.41 24.42
C LEU A 32 -2.81 -43.45 25.45
N ASN A 33 -3.23 -43.95 26.62
CA ASN A 33 -3.87 -43.08 27.62
C ASN A 33 -2.88 -42.10 28.26
N TYR A 34 -1.61 -42.50 28.43
CA TYR A 34 -0.54 -41.62 28.91
C TYR A 34 -0.16 -40.55 27.87
N LEU A 35 -0.18 -40.88 26.57
CA LEU A 35 0.03 -39.88 25.50
C LEU A 35 -1.16 -38.92 25.35
N ILE A 36 -2.40 -39.39 25.56
CA ILE A 36 -3.60 -38.55 25.50
C ILE A 36 -3.66 -37.62 26.73
N GLN A 37 -3.35 -38.10 27.94
CA GLN A 37 -3.33 -37.24 29.14
C GLN A 37 -2.21 -36.20 29.13
N ARG A 38 -1.04 -36.49 28.53
CA ARG A 38 0.06 -35.53 28.38
C ARG A 38 -0.19 -34.48 27.29
N SER A 39 -1.09 -34.77 26.35
CA SER A 39 -1.58 -33.80 25.35
C SER A 39 -2.63 -32.82 25.93
N ILE A 40 -3.39 -33.24 26.94
CA ILE A 40 -4.46 -32.43 27.54
C ILE A 40 -3.90 -31.41 28.55
N LEU A 41 -2.80 -31.72 29.25
CA LEU A 41 -2.16 -30.79 30.21
C LEU A 41 -1.19 -29.75 29.59
N THR A 42 -1.03 -29.75 28.27
CA THR A 42 -0.40 -28.62 27.54
C THR A 42 -1.43 -27.74 26.80
N LEU A 43 -2.73 -28.02 27.02
CA LEU A 43 -3.86 -27.28 26.45
C LEU A 43 -4.65 -26.48 27.50
N SER A 44 -4.04 -26.17 28.65
CA SER A 44 -4.53 -25.15 29.57
C SER A 44 -3.48 -24.04 29.66
N ALA A 45 -3.92 -22.80 29.45
CA ALA A 45 -3.11 -21.57 29.41
C ALA A 45 -2.36 -21.28 28.09
N ARG A 46 -3.03 -21.40 26.94
CA ARG A 46 -2.83 -20.34 25.93
C ARG A 46 -3.64 -19.14 26.40
N SER A 47 -3.03 -18.33 27.27
CA SER A 47 -3.55 -17.01 27.61
C SER A 47 -3.97 -16.31 26.30
N PRO A 48 -5.19 -15.75 26.20
CA PRO A 48 -5.53 -14.91 25.06
C PRO A 48 -4.44 -13.84 24.97
N LEU A 49 -3.79 -13.76 23.81
CA LEU A 49 -2.77 -12.74 23.54
C LEU A 49 -3.32 -11.39 24.04
N PRO A 50 -2.52 -10.60 24.78
CA PRO A 50 -2.98 -9.33 25.31
C PRO A 50 -3.59 -8.54 24.15
N SER A 51 -4.83 -8.08 24.34
CA SER A 51 -5.54 -7.20 23.40
C SER A 51 -4.55 -6.19 22.85
N GLY A 52 -4.26 -6.29 21.54
CA GLY A 52 -3.10 -5.65 20.94
C GLY A 52 -2.98 -4.17 21.32
N ALA A 53 -1.75 -3.72 21.58
CA ALA A 53 -1.43 -2.35 21.95
C ALA A 53 -2.25 -1.35 21.12
N PRO A 54 -2.84 -0.31 21.74
CA PRO A 54 -3.69 0.63 21.02
C PRO A 54 -2.91 1.28 19.88
N LYS A 55 -3.36 1.05 18.64
CA LYS A 55 -2.76 1.67 17.46
C LYS A 55 -3.35 3.07 17.30
N ASN A 56 -2.52 4.09 17.52
CA ASN A 56 -2.93 5.48 17.34
C ASN A 56 -3.27 5.75 15.86
N CYS A 57 -4.54 6.01 15.59
CA CYS A 57 -5.05 6.41 14.27
C CYS A 57 -5.37 7.90 14.28
N SER A 58 -4.78 8.68 13.36
CA SER A 58 -5.02 10.11 13.26
C SER A 58 -5.68 10.49 11.95
N LYS A 59 -6.41 11.62 11.96
CA LYS A 59 -7.03 12.17 10.75
C LYS A 59 -5.97 12.83 9.87
N THR A 60 -6.09 12.63 8.56
CA THR A 60 -5.12 13.12 7.57
C THR A 60 -5.66 14.27 6.72
N TYR A 61 -6.90 14.69 6.94
CA TYR A 61 -7.57 15.75 6.20
C TYR A 61 -8.55 16.48 7.11
N LYS A 62 -8.91 17.71 6.73
CA LYS A 62 -9.96 18.50 7.38
C LYS A 62 -10.94 18.99 6.31
N VAL A 63 -12.24 18.90 6.60
CA VAL A 63 -13.29 19.35 5.68
C VAL A 63 -13.42 20.88 5.77
N PRO A 64 -13.65 21.59 4.65
CA PRO A 64 -13.93 23.02 4.64
C PRO A 64 -15.13 23.39 5.51
N ARG A 65 -15.09 24.56 6.16
CA ARG A 65 -16.20 25.03 7.02
C ARG A 65 -17.47 25.35 6.23
N ARG A 66 -17.32 25.97 5.05
CA ARG A 66 -18.44 26.36 4.16
C ARG A 66 -18.46 25.42 2.95
N PRO A 67 -19.46 24.51 2.85
CA PRO A 67 -19.48 23.52 1.78
C PRO A 67 -19.74 24.09 0.38
N PHE A 68 -20.61 25.09 0.24
CA PHE A 68 -21.10 25.57 -1.07
C PHE A 68 -20.58 26.96 -1.42
N GLU A 69 -19.26 27.12 -1.41
CA GLU A 69 -18.60 28.36 -1.83
C GLU A 69 -18.09 28.19 -3.26
N ALA A 70 -18.68 28.92 -4.21
CA ALA A 70 -18.40 28.76 -5.64
C ALA A 70 -16.90 28.89 -5.97
N ALA A 71 -16.26 29.97 -5.51
CA ALA A 71 -14.83 30.23 -5.76
C ALA A 71 -13.92 29.07 -5.31
N ARG A 72 -14.21 28.47 -4.15
CA ARG A 72 -13.45 27.30 -3.64
C ARG A 72 -13.72 26.05 -4.48
N LEU A 73 -14.98 25.82 -4.86
CA LEU A 73 -15.35 24.66 -5.67
C LEU A 73 -14.68 24.71 -7.05
N ASP A 74 -14.61 25.89 -7.67
CA ASP A 74 -13.97 26.10 -8.97
C ASP A 74 -12.45 25.90 -8.89
N GLN A 75 -11.79 26.46 -7.86
CA GLN A 75 -10.37 26.23 -7.62
C GLN A 75 -10.05 24.75 -7.40
N GLU A 76 -10.83 24.05 -6.58
CA GLU A 76 -10.65 22.61 -6.34
C GLU A 76 -10.90 21.79 -7.60
N LEU A 77 -11.86 22.19 -8.45
CA LEU A 77 -12.15 21.50 -9.70
C LEU A 77 -11.01 21.69 -10.70
N LYS A 78 -10.45 22.89 -10.80
CA LYS A 78 -9.27 23.20 -11.61
C LYS A 78 -8.08 22.33 -11.19
N LEU A 79 -7.75 22.29 -9.90
CA LEU A 79 -6.67 21.45 -9.38
C LEU A 79 -6.92 19.96 -9.60
N ALA A 80 -8.17 19.50 -9.48
CA ALA A 80 -8.52 18.11 -9.71
C ALA A 80 -8.33 17.70 -11.19
N GLY A 81 -8.68 18.60 -12.12
CA GLY A 81 -8.48 18.42 -13.56
C GLY A 81 -7.00 18.42 -13.93
N GLU A 82 -6.25 19.45 -13.51
CA GLU A 82 -4.83 19.62 -13.83
C GLU A 82 -3.98 18.45 -13.33
N TYR A 83 -4.25 17.93 -12.13
CA TYR A 83 -3.43 16.89 -11.50
C TYR A 83 -4.06 15.49 -11.54
N GLY A 84 -5.20 15.33 -12.22
CA GLY A 84 -5.92 14.06 -12.37
C GLY A 84 -6.25 13.39 -11.04
N LEU A 85 -6.83 14.16 -10.12
CA LEU A 85 -7.19 13.69 -8.77
C LEU A 85 -8.53 12.96 -8.78
N ARG A 86 -8.68 11.90 -7.96
CA ARG A 86 -9.93 11.12 -7.91
C ARG A 86 -11.04 11.85 -7.14
N ASN A 87 -10.68 12.55 -6.07
CA ASN A 87 -11.64 13.22 -5.20
C ASN A 87 -11.03 14.46 -4.52
N LYS A 88 -11.91 15.34 -4.03
CA LYS A 88 -11.54 16.54 -3.27
C LYS A 88 -10.81 16.21 -1.96
N ARG A 89 -11.00 15.00 -1.42
CA ARG A 89 -10.27 14.52 -0.24
C ARG A 89 -8.76 14.47 -0.46
N GLU A 90 -8.28 14.16 -1.66
CA GLU A 90 -6.84 14.21 -1.97
C GLU A 90 -6.30 15.65 -1.86
N ILE A 91 -7.08 16.65 -2.28
CA ILE A 91 -6.75 18.08 -2.12
C ILE A 91 -6.73 18.45 -0.64
N TRP A 92 -7.77 18.07 0.11
CA TRP A 92 -7.88 18.39 1.54
C TRP A 92 -6.80 17.73 2.40
N ARG A 93 -6.28 16.58 1.99
CA ARG A 93 -5.11 15.96 2.65
C ARG A 93 -3.87 16.82 2.52
N ILE A 94 -3.59 17.32 1.32
CA ILE A 94 -2.44 18.18 1.05
C ILE A 94 -2.62 19.54 1.73
N GLY A 95 -3.82 20.11 1.66
CA GLY A 95 -4.15 21.34 2.38
C GLY A 95 -3.99 21.20 3.89
N TYR A 96 -4.35 20.05 4.46
CA TYR A 96 -4.15 19.76 5.88
C TYR A 96 -2.67 19.66 6.25
N THR A 97 -1.85 18.96 5.45
CA THR A 97 -0.40 18.89 5.68
C THR A 97 0.28 20.26 5.55
N LEU A 98 -0.09 21.05 4.54
CA LEU A 98 0.41 22.41 4.34
C LEU A 98 0.01 23.33 5.50
N SER A 99 -1.21 23.19 6.01
CA SER A 99 -1.68 23.95 7.17
C SER A 99 -0.86 23.64 8.44
N ASN A 100 -0.52 22.37 8.67
CA ASN A 100 0.32 21.97 9.80
C ASN A 100 1.75 22.50 9.66
N ILE A 101 2.33 22.43 8.45
CA ILE A 101 3.67 22.96 8.16
C ILE A 101 3.72 24.48 8.39
N ARG A 102 2.73 25.22 7.86
CA ARG A 102 2.63 26.67 8.06
C ARG A 102 2.36 27.05 9.52
N ARG A 103 1.62 26.23 10.26
CA ARG A 103 1.40 26.43 11.70
C ARG A 103 2.73 26.34 12.46
N ALA A 104 3.50 25.28 12.23
CA ALA A 104 4.81 25.13 12.84
C ALA A 104 5.75 26.29 12.47
N ALA A 105 5.77 26.69 11.18
CA ALA A 105 6.58 27.83 10.74
C ALA A 105 6.18 29.15 11.44
N ARG A 106 4.88 29.43 11.63
CA ARG A 106 4.44 30.63 12.37
C ARG A 106 4.84 30.59 13.84
N GLU A 107 4.70 29.44 14.50
CA GLU A 107 5.12 29.28 15.89
C GLU A 107 6.63 29.54 16.02
N LEU A 108 7.45 29.00 15.11
CA LEU A 108 8.90 29.21 15.12
C LEU A 108 9.29 30.66 14.80
N LEU A 109 8.54 31.33 13.91
CA LEU A 109 8.82 32.72 13.52
C LEU A 109 8.62 33.72 14.66
N THR A 110 7.79 33.40 15.65
CA THR A 110 7.60 34.25 16.84
C THR A 110 8.76 34.21 17.84
N LEU A 111 9.62 33.20 17.78
CA LEU A 111 10.80 33.11 18.65
C LEU A 111 11.96 33.92 18.06
N ASP A 112 12.91 34.30 18.92
CA ASP A 112 14.15 34.95 18.50
C ASP A 112 15.00 34.06 17.58
N ASP A 113 15.77 34.68 16.69
CA ASP A 113 16.61 33.99 15.70
C ASP A 113 17.65 33.06 16.33
N LYS A 114 18.10 33.34 17.55
CA LYS A 114 19.13 32.56 18.25
C LYS A 114 18.55 31.50 19.19
N ASP A 115 17.23 31.41 19.30
CA ASP A 115 16.61 30.42 20.18
C ASP A 115 16.92 28.98 19.71
N PRO A 116 17.31 28.07 20.63
CA PRO A 116 17.69 26.70 20.26
C PRO A 116 16.55 25.92 19.58
N ARG A 117 15.29 26.17 19.95
CA ARG A 117 14.14 25.51 19.31
C ARG A 117 13.97 25.98 17.87
N ARG A 118 14.10 27.28 17.63
CA ARG A 118 14.01 27.86 16.28
C ARG A 118 15.11 27.29 15.37
N LEU A 119 16.35 27.24 15.88
CA LEU A 119 17.49 26.69 15.14
C LEU A 119 17.33 25.20 14.86
N PHE A 120 16.87 24.41 15.82
CA PHE A 120 16.73 22.96 15.63
C PHE A 120 15.51 22.59 14.78
N GLU A 121 14.32 22.98 15.23
CA GLU A 121 13.05 22.62 14.57
C GLU A 121 12.92 23.30 13.21
N GLY A 122 13.34 24.57 13.09
CA GLY A 122 13.31 25.32 11.83
C GLY A 122 14.20 24.70 10.76
N ASN A 123 15.44 24.37 11.10
CA ASN A 123 16.35 23.70 10.16
C ASN A 123 15.84 22.29 9.80
N ALA A 124 15.26 21.56 10.75
CA ALA A 124 14.66 20.25 10.47
C ALA A 124 13.47 20.34 9.51
N LEU A 125 12.63 21.38 9.65
CA LEU A 125 11.50 21.65 8.77
C LEU A 125 11.96 21.96 7.34
N ILE A 126 12.92 22.88 7.19
CA ILE A 126 13.48 23.29 5.90
C ILE A 126 14.15 22.11 5.21
N ARG A 127 15.00 21.35 5.91
CA ARG A 127 15.66 20.15 5.35
C ARG A 127 14.66 19.11 4.84
N ARG A 128 13.52 18.93 5.53
CA ARG A 128 12.46 18.03 5.08
C ARG A 128 11.82 18.50 3.78
N LEU A 129 11.55 19.80 3.66
CA LEU A 129 10.94 20.40 2.46
C LEU A 129 11.88 20.37 1.25
N VAL A 130 13.16 20.67 1.44
CA VAL A 130 14.19 20.57 0.40
C VAL A 130 14.34 19.12 -0.06
N ARG A 131 14.42 18.15 0.87
CA ARG A 131 14.52 16.72 0.51
C ARG A 131 13.34 16.22 -0.34
N ILE A 132 12.15 16.75 -0.07
CA ILE A 132 10.96 16.44 -0.87
C ILE A 132 11.02 17.15 -2.24
N GLY A 133 11.68 18.31 -2.32
CA GLY A 133 11.75 19.16 -3.51
C GLY A 133 10.59 20.15 -3.62
N VAL A 134 9.96 20.51 -2.50
CA VAL A 134 8.92 21.57 -2.46
C VAL A 134 9.56 22.97 -2.39
N LEU A 135 10.75 23.06 -1.81
CA LEU A 135 11.52 24.28 -1.67
C LEU A 135 12.88 24.08 -2.35
N ASP A 136 13.36 25.13 -2.99
CA ASP A 136 14.66 25.15 -3.64
C ASP A 136 15.80 25.34 -2.62
N GLU A 137 17.02 24.94 -2.98
CA GLU A 137 18.19 25.04 -2.10
C GLU A 137 18.56 26.49 -1.79
N ASP A 138 18.25 27.43 -2.69
CA ASP A 138 18.52 28.85 -2.48
C ASP A 138 17.56 29.50 -1.47
N LYS A 139 16.40 28.89 -1.23
CA LYS A 139 15.30 29.47 -0.44
C LYS A 139 15.20 28.89 0.97
N MET A 140 16.33 28.65 1.63
CA MET A 140 16.38 28.09 2.99
C MET A 140 16.03 29.08 4.13
N LYS A 141 14.92 29.82 4.00
CA LYS A 141 14.38 30.69 5.06
C LYS A 141 12.97 30.28 5.44
N LEU A 142 12.60 30.47 6.71
CA LEU A 142 11.26 30.13 7.22
C LEU A 142 10.14 30.93 6.56
N ASP A 143 10.43 32.16 6.11
CA ASP A 143 9.44 33.02 5.45
C ASP A 143 8.89 32.42 4.16
N TYR A 144 9.75 31.76 3.37
CA TYR A 144 9.34 31.10 2.13
C TYR A 144 8.39 29.91 2.37
N VAL A 145 8.46 29.29 3.56
CA VAL A 145 7.54 28.19 3.93
C VAL A 145 6.09 28.68 4.04
N LEU A 146 5.88 29.96 4.39
CA LEU A 146 4.53 30.54 4.45
C LEU A 146 3.92 30.73 3.06
N ALA A 147 4.75 31.06 2.07
CA ALA A 147 4.35 31.32 0.69
C ALA A 147 4.03 30.04 -0.13
N LEU A 148 4.38 28.85 0.37
CA LEU A 148 4.15 27.56 -0.30
C LEU A 148 2.69 27.35 -0.68
N LYS A 149 2.42 26.88 -1.89
CA LYS A 149 1.05 26.60 -2.35
C LYS A 149 0.75 25.10 -2.36
N ILE A 150 -0.46 24.72 -2.75
CA ILE A 150 -0.89 23.30 -2.78
C ILE A 150 -0.27 22.59 -3.98
N GLU A 151 -0.10 23.34 -5.07
CA GLU A 151 0.50 22.97 -6.33
C GLU A 151 1.90 22.40 -6.11
N ASP A 152 2.74 23.05 -5.30
CA ASP A 152 4.12 22.61 -5.01
C ASP A 152 4.16 21.17 -4.46
N PHE A 153 3.17 20.77 -3.66
CA PHE A 153 3.06 19.39 -3.16
C PHE A 153 2.45 18.43 -4.18
N LEU A 154 1.52 18.90 -5.03
CA LEU A 154 0.93 18.11 -6.10
C LEU A 154 1.97 17.78 -7.18
N GLU A 155 2.90 18.69 -7.46
CA GLU A 155 4.00 18.47 -8.40
C GLU A 155 4.95 17.36 -7.95
N ARG A 156 5.12 17.14 -6.65
CA ARG A 156 6.02 16.10 -6.10
C ARG A 156 5.40 14.71 -6.02
N ARG A 157 4.15 14.55 -6.47
CA ARG A 157 3.49 13.23 -6.49
C ARG A 157 4.07 12.35 -7.59
N LEU A 158 4.14 11.04 -7.34
CA LEU A 158 4.61 10.08 -8.33
C LEU A 158 3.80 10.16 -9.63
N GLN A 159 2.49 10.39 -9.52
CA GLN A 159 1.61 10.54 -10.68
C GLN A 159 2.05 11.66 -11.63
N THR A 160 2.39 12.84 -11.09
CA THR A 160 2.79 14.02 -11.87
C THR A 160 4.21 13.89 -12.37
N GLN A 161 5.11 13.35 -11.55
CA GLN A 161 6.49 13.08 -11.94
C GLN A 161 6.58 12.11 -13.12
N VAL A 162 5.79 11.02 -13.11
CA VAL A 162 5.74 10.05 -14.21
C VAL A 162 5.23 10.69 -15.51
N TYR A 163 4.27 11.61 -15.42
CA TYR A 163 3.79 12.36 -16.59
C TYR A 163 4.84 13.35 -17.11
N LYS A 164 5.47 14.13 -16.21
CA LYS A 164 6.53 15.09 -16.58
C LYS A 164 7.75 14.40 -17.19
N LEU A 165 8.07 13.17 -16.78
CA LEU A 165 9.14 12.35 -17.36
C LEU A 165 8.78 11.71 -18.72
N GLY A 166 7.55 11.88 -19.22
CA GLY A 166 7.14 11.34 -20.52
C GLY A 166 6.85 9.83 -20.54
N LEU A 167 6.87 9.14 -19.40
CA LEU A 167 6.55 7.71 -19.31
C LEU A 167 5.07 7.40 -19.59
N ALA A 168 4.20 8.41 -19.49
CA ALA A 168 2.77 8.30 -19.74
C ALA A 168 2.29 9.45 -20.64
N LYS A 169 1.34 9.13 -21.54
CA LYS A 169 0.72 10.11 -22.45
C LYS A 169 -0.12 11.17 -21.74
N SER A 170 -0.71 10.85 -20.59
CA SER A 170 -1.57 11.75 -19.81
C SER A 170 -1.46 11.45 -18.32
N ILE A 171 -1.91 12.38 -17.49
CA ILE A 171 -1.89 12.25 -16.03
C ILE A 171 -2.80 11.11 -15.54
N HIS A 172 -3.93 10.89 -16.23
CA HIS A 172 -4.81 9.75 -15.96
C HIS A 172 -4.15 8.42 -16.36
N HIS A 173 -3.42 8.40 -17.48
CA HIS A 173 -2.65 7.23 -17.89
C HIS A 173 -1.55 6.90 -16.88
N ALA A 174 -0.82 7.90 -16.37
CA ALA A 174 0.19 7.72 -15.33
C ALA A 174 -0.40 7.04 -14.08
N ARG A 175 -1.60 7.47 -13.64
CA ARG A 175 -2.28 6.88 -12.49
C ARG A 175 -2.59 5.39 -12.68
N VAL A 176 -3.03 5.01 -13.87
CA VAL A 176 -3.33 3.62 -14.23
C VAL A 176 -2.06 2.78 -14.22
N LEU A 177 -0.98 3.25 -14.84
CA LEU A 177 0.30 2.55 -14.87
C LEU A 177 0.86 2.28 -13.45
N ILE A 178 0.78 3.28 -12.57
CA ILE A 178 1.20 3.13 -11.17
C ILE A 178 0.36 2.06 -10.48
N ARG A 179 -0.98 2.17 -10.58
CA ARG A 179 -1.90 1.22 -9.93
C ARG A 179 -1.73 -0.21 -10.42
N GLN A 180 -1.43 -0.39 -11.70
CA GLN A 180 -1.15 -1.68 -12.34
C GLN A 180 0.26 -2.22 -12.07
N ARG A 181 1.07 -1.52 -11.24
CA ARG A 181 2.41 -1.93 -10.82
C ARG A 181 3.44 -1.95 -11.96
N HIS A 182 3.29 -1.06 -12.93
CA HIS A 182 4.24 -0.93 -14.04
C HIS A 182 5.43 -0.03 -13.72
N ILE A 183 5.35 0.79 -12.67
CA ILE A 183 6.36 1.80 -12.34
C ILE A 183 7.10 1.43 -11.05
N ARG A 184 8.42 1.61 -11.08
CA ARG A 184 9.29 1.49 -9.91
C ARG A 184 9.94 2.84 -9.57
N VAL A 185 10.30 2.98 -8.31
CA VAL A 185 11.15 4.07 -7.81
C VAL A 185 12.39 3.42 -7.21
N GLY A 186 13.54 3.59 -7.86
CA GLY A 186 14.74 2.82 -7.55
C GLY A 186 14.53 1.33 -7.83
N LYS A 187 14.64 0.51 -6.78
CA LYS A 187 14.46 -0.95 -6.88
C LYS A 187 13.03 -1.40 -6.58
N GLN A 188 12.22 -0.56 -5.93
CA GLN A 188 10.92 -0.93 -5.41
C GLN A 188 9.79 -0.55 -6.37
N VAL A 189 8.88 -1.49 -6.63
CA VAL A 189 7.63 -1.21 -7.35
C VAL A 189 6.66 -0.48 -6.44
N VAL A 190 6.15 0.68 -6.90
CA VAL A 190 5.24 1.53 -6.12
C VAL A 190 3.87 1.56 -6.79
N ASN A 191 2.82 1.23 -6.05
CA ASN A 191 1.44 1.14 -6.55
C ASN A 191 0.51 2.26 -6.05
N VAL A 192 1.07 3.28 -5.39
CA VAL A 192 0.34 4.39 -4.79
C VAL A 192 0.65 5.69 -5.55
N PRO A 193 -0.32 6.28 -6.29
CA PRO A 193 -0.11 7.52 -7.03
C PRO A 193 0.14 8.76 -6.16
N SER A 194 -0.24 8.71 -4.88
CA SER A 194 0.00 9.76 -3.90
C SER A 194 1.39 9.67 -3.23
N PHE A 195 2.25 8.77 -3.69
CA PHE A 195 3.62 8.68 -3.18
C PHE A 195 4.37 9.99 -3.49
N VAL A 196 5.02 10.54 -2.47
CA VAL A 196 5.78 11.79 -2.59
C VAL A 196 7.22 11.44 -2.95
N VAL A 197 7.66 11.84 -4.13
CA VAL A 197 8.98 11.51 -4.67
C VAL A 197 10.01 12.52 -4.14
N ARG A 198 11.06 12.01 -3.49
CA ARG A 198 12.23 12.81 -3.07
C ARG A 198 13.11 13.17 -4.26
N LEU A 199 13.88 14.24 -4.16
CA LEU A 199 14.81 14.66 -5.22
C LEU A 199 15.77 13.54 -5.61
N ASP A 200 16.39 12.87 -4.64
CA ASP A 200 17.33 11.76 -4.88
C ASP A 200 16.70 10.59 -5.64
N SER A 201 15.44 10.30 -5.35
CA SER A 201 14.70 9.17 -5.93
C SER A 201 14.10 9.50 -7.29
N GLN A 202 14.01 10.78 -7.66
CA GLN A 202 13.36 11.23 -8.90
C GLN A 202 14.07 10.72 -10.15
N LYS A 203 15.41 10.69 -10.14
CA LYS A 203 16.23 10.17 -11.26
C LYS A 203 16.05 8.67 -11.50
N HIS A 204 15.53 7.95 -10.50
CA HIS A 204 15.42 6.51 -10.50
C HIS A 204 13.97 6.04 -10.75
N ILE A 205 13.15 6.86 -11.40
CA ILE A 205 11.79 6.49 -11.80
C ILE A 205 11.85 5.87 -13.18
N ASP A 206 11.38 4.64 -13.31
CA ASP A 206 11.38 3.90 -14.57
C ASP A 206 10.29 2.81 -14.55
N PHE A 207 10.08 2.16 -15.68
CA PHE A 207 9.29 0.94 -15.73
C PHE A 207 9.94 -0.17 -14.89
N SER A 208 9.09 -0.99 -14.28
CA SER A 208 9.54 -2.18 -13.57
C SER A 208 10.09 -3.21 -14.58
N LEU A 209 11.21 -3.85 -14.25
CA LEU A 209 11.79 -4.93 -15.06
C LEU A 209 10.82 -6.11 -15.24
N THR A 210 9.94 -6.33 -14.26
CA THR A 210 8.90 -7.37 -14.31
C THR A 210 7.69 -6.97 -15.15
N SER A 211 7.56 -5.69 -15.49
CA SER A 211 6.45 -5.16 -16.28
C SER A 211 6.62 -5.56 -17.75
N PRO A 212 5.53 -5.84 -18.48
CA PRO A 212 5.57 -6.01 -19.93
C PRO A 212 6.22 -4.83 -20.68
N TYR A 213 6.17 -3.62 -20.11
CA TYR A 213 6.78 -2.42 -20.69
C TYR A 213 8.27 -2.26 -20.37
N GLY A 214 8.79 -2.98 -19.37
CA GLY A 214 10.19 -2.92 -18.94
C GLY A 214 11.00 -4.17 -19.32
N GLY A 215 10.57 -4.90 -20.36
CA GLY A 215 11.21 -6.14 -20.81
C GLY A 215 10.69 -7.42 -20.14
N GLY A 216 9.67 -7.33 -19.29
CA GLY A 216 9.03 -8.48 -18.66
C GLY A 216 8.10 -9.24 -19.60
N ARG A 217 7.69 -10.43 -19.16
CA ARG A 217 6.77 -11.31 -19.90
C ARG A 217 5.47 -10.59 -20.23
N ALA A 218 4.99 -10.75 -21.48
CA ALA A 218 3.71 -10.20 -21.92
C ALA A 218 2.55 -10.61 -21.00
N GLY A 219 1.58 -9.69 -20.81
CA GLY A 219 0.45 -9.88 -19.91
C GLY A 219 -0.46 -11.06 -20.33
N ARG A 220 -1.19 -11.61 -19.35
CA ARG A 220 -2.06 -12.80 -19.51
C ARG A 220 -2.99 -12.72 -20.72
N VAL A 221 -3.71 -11.61 -20.89
CA VAL A 221 -4.67 -11.45 -22.01
C VAL A 221 -3.96 -11.36 -23.35
N LYS A 222 -2.84 -10.61 -23.43
CA LYS A 222 -2.03 -10.51 -24.66
C LYS A 222 -1.49 -11.89 -25.05
N ARG A 223 -1.00 -12.68 -24.09
CA ARG A 223 -0.57 -14.06 -24.31
C ARG A 223 -1.70 -14.97 -24.76
N LYS A 224 -2.87 -14.91 -24.11
CA LYS A 224 -4.03 -15.72 -24.50
C LYS A 224 -4.50 -15.40 -25.93
N ARG A 225 -4.52 -14.11 -26.29
CA ARG A 225 -4.88 -13.66 -27.65
C ARG A 225 -3.83 -14.08 -28.68
N ALA A 226 -2.54 -13.97 -28.36
CA ALA A 226 -1.48 -14.43 -29.26
C ALA A 226 -1.54 -15.95 -29.49
N ALA A 227 -1.79 -16.73 -28.44
CA ALA A 227 -1.97 -18.18 -28.57
C ALA A 227 -3.20 -18.55 -29.40
N ALA A 228 -4.33 -17.87 -29.19
CA ALA A 228 -5.54 -18.08 -29.98
C ALA A 228 -5.40 -17.65 -31.44
N ALA A 229 -4.59 -16.62 -31.72
CA ALA A 229 -4.26 -16.22 -33.09
C ALA A 229 -3.38 -17.27 -33.78
N ALA A 230 -2.33 -17.76 -33.09
CA ALA A 230 -1.45 -18.79 -33.63
C ALA A 230 -2.18 -20.12 -33.91
N SER A 231 -3.14 -20.52 -33.06
CA SER A 231 -3.95 -21.72 -33.32
C SER A 231 -4.95 -21.56 -34.45
N LYS A 232 -5.33 -20.32 -34.80
CA LYS A 232 -6.22 -20.05 -35.92
C LYS A 232 -5.44 -20.11 -37.24
N ASP A 233 -4.26 -19.49 -37.26
CA ASP A 233 -3.32 -19.50 -38.41
C ASP A 233 -2.93 -20.94 -38.80
N ALA A 234 -2.63 -21.78 -37.81
CA ALA A 234 -2.30 -23.20 -38.03
C ALA A 234 -3.48 -24.07 -38.48
N GLY A 235 -4.72 -23.63 -38.26
CA GLY A 235 -5.91 -24.34 -38.73
C GLY A 235 -6.31 -23.97 -40.16
N ASP A 236 -6.02 -22.73 -40.58
CA ASP A 236 -6.23 -22.28 -41.97
C ASP A 236 -5.16 -22.87 -42.93
N GLU A 237 -3.95 -23.20 -42.44
CA GLU A 237 -2.91 -23.88 -43.25
C GLU A 237 -3.17 -25.39 -43.48
N GLU A 238 -3.97 -26.06 -42.65
CA GLU A 238 -4.32 -27.49 -42.82
C GLU A 238 -5.51 -27.72 -43.78
N ASP A 239 -6.31 -26.69 -44.08
CA ASP A 239 -7.48 -26.78 -44.98
C ASP A 239 -7.15 -26.45 -46.46
N ASP A 240 -5.91 -26.02 -46.77
CA ASP A 240 -5.44 -25.63 -48.12
C ASP A 240 -4.50 -26.68 -48.79
N GLU A 241 -4.32 -27.89 -48.22
CA GLU A 241 -3.66 -29.07 -48.85
C GLU A 241 -4.66 -30.17 -49.23
#